data_AF-A0A411MMN5-F1
#
_entry.id   AF-A0A411MMN5-F1
#
_cell.length_a   1.000
_cell.length_b   1.000
_cell.length_c   1.000
_cell.angle_alpha   90.00
_cell.angle_beta   90.00
_cell.angle_gamma   90.00
#
_symmetry.space_group_name_H-M   'P 1'
#
loop_
_entity.id
_entity.type
_entity.pdbx_description
1 polymer ?
#
loop_
_entity_poly.entity_id
_entity_poly.type
_entity_poly.pdbx_seq_one_letter_code
_entity_poly.pdbx_strand_id
1 'polypeptide(L)' 'MRNFKRLFLVVFLLLLMAVVMVFVLENQLAAQLQFLGWTLPQLPVSVYLLLALCVGLVVGPLLTVFSRRGPLK' A
#
# COMPACT_ATOMS: atom_id res chain seq x y z
N MET A 1 -31.10 3.97 0.17
CA MET A 1 -29.71 4.49 0.07
C MET A 1 -28.59 3.49 0.37
N ARG A 2 -28.85 2.31 0.95
CA ARG A 2 -27.82 1.27 1.23
C ARG A 2 -27.21 0.65 -0.03
N ASN A 3 -28.02 0.47 -1.08
CA ASN A 3 -27.58 -0.11 -2.34
C ASN A 3 -26.67 0.84 -3.15
N PHE A 4 -26.95 2.15 -3.13
CA PHE A 4 -26.08 3.15 -3.77
C PHE A 4 -24.71 3.24 -3.08
N LYS A 5 -24.66 3.20 -1.73
CA LYS A 5 -23.37 3.14 -1.00
C LYS A 5 -22.58 1.87 -1.36
N ARG A 6 -23.27 0.72 -1.50
CA ARG A 6 -22.64 -0.54 -1.91
C ARG A 6 -22.15 -0.48 -3.36
N LEU A 7 -22.94 0.10 -4.27
CA LEU A 7 -22.55 0.29 -5.66
C LEU A 7 -21.30 1.17 -5.77
N PHE A 8 -21.28 2.29 -5.05
CA PHE A 8 -20.12 3.19 -5.03
C PHE A 8 -18.87 2.49 -4.49
N LEU A 9 -19.00 1.69 -3.42
CA LEU A 9 -17.89 0.92 -2.87
C LEU A 9 -17.37 -0.11 -3.88
N VAL A 10 -18.26 -0.83 -4.57
CA VAL A 10 -17.87 -1.80 -5.61
C VAL A 10 -17.15 -1.08 -6.76
N VAL A 11 -17.70 0.02 -7.27
CA VAL A 11 -17.06 0.80 -8.34
C VAL A 11 -15.69 1.33 -7.91
N PHE A 12 -15.57 1.83 -6.68
CA PHE A 12 -14.30 2.27 -6.12
C PHE A 12 -13.28 1.14 -6.04
N LEU A 13 -13.67 -0.05 -5.55
CA LEU A 13 -12.79 -1.22 -5.50
C LEU A 13 -12.36 -1.69 -6.89
N LEU A 14 -13.28 -1.67 -7.88
CA LEU A 14 -12.96 -2.01 -9.25
C LEU A 14 -11.94 -1.03 -9.86
N LEU A 15 -12.14 0.28 -9.64
CA LEU A 15 -11.18 1.30 -10.08
C LEU A 15 -9.83 1.13 -9.38
N LEU A 16 -9.83 0.89 -8.07
CA LEU A 16 -8.61 0.64 -7.31
C LEU A 16 -7.87 -0.60 -7.86
N MET A 17 -8.58 -1.68 -8.14
CA MET A 17 -8.02 -2.89 -8.74
C MET A 17 -7.43 -2.61 -10.13
N ALA A 18 -8.13 -1.85 -10.96
CA ALA A 18 -7.65 -1.46 -12.29
C ALA A 18 -6.36 -0.62 -12.21
N VAL A 19 -6.32 0.36 -11.29
CA VAL A 19 -5.13 1.18 -11.05
C VAL A 19 -3.95 0.32 -10.59
N VAL A 20 -4.18 -0.61 -9.66
CA VAL A 20 -3.13 -1.54 -9.19
C VAL A 20 -2.63 -2.42 -10.33
N MET A 21 -3.53 -2.95 -11.17
CA MET A 21 -3.13 -3.74 -12.34
C MET A 21 -2.26 -2.94 -13.31
N VAL A 22 -2.71 -1.75 -13.72
CA VAL A 22 -1.94 -0.88 -14.62
C VAL A 22 -0.59 -0.53 -14.00
N PHE A 23 -0.56 -0.18 -12.72
CA PHE A 23 0.68 0.11 -12.00
C PHE A 23 1.67 -1.06 -12.04
N VAL A 24 1.20 -2.28 -11.79
CA VAL A 24 2.05 -3.49 -11.84
C VAL A 24 2.56 -3.75 -13.26
N LEU A 25 1.70 -3.59 -14.27
CA LEU A 25 2.06 -3.82 -15.66
C LEU A 25 3.05 -2.78 -16.19
N GLU A 26 2.87 -1.51 -15.85
CA GLU A 26 3.77 -0.42 -16.25
C GLU A 26 5.13 -0.50 -15.53
N ASN A 27 5.16 -1.03 -14.31
CA ASN A 27 6.36 -1.07 -13.48
C ASN A 27 6.89 -2.52 -13.32
N GLN A 28 7.06 -3.21 -14.46
CA GLN A 28 7.67 -4.55 -14.53
C GLN A 28 9.20 -4.55 -14.51
N LEU A 29 9.82 -3.38 -14.64
CA LEU A 29 11.28 -3.25 -14.65
C LEU A 29 11.88 -3.82 -13.36
N ALA A 30 12.83 -4.73 -13.49
CA ALA A 30 13.54 -5.33 -12.36
C ALA A 30 14.47 -4.30 -11.71
N ALA A 31 14.24 -4.01 -10.43
CA ALA A 31 15.08 -3.14 -9.64
C ALA A 31 15.79 -3.91 -8.53
N GLN A 32 17.00 -3.48 -8.22
CA GLN A 32 17.76 -3.96 -7.08
C GLN A 32 17.80 -2.86 -6.02
N LEU A 33 17.16 -3.11 -4.88
CA LEU A 33 17.18 -2.20 -3.75
C LEU A 33 18.39 -2.48 -2.88
N GLN A 34 19.16 -1.43 -2.55
CA GLN A 34 20.26 -1.51 -1.60
C GLN A 34 19.96 -0.59 -0.42
N PHE A 35 20.00 -1.15 0.79
CA PHE A 35 19.80 -0.42 2.04
C PHE A 35 20.90 -0.76 3.01
N LEU A 36 21.59 0.26 3.54
CA LEU A 36 22.63 0.09 4.56
C LEU A 36 23.70 -0.96 4.16
N GLY A 37 24.04 -1.02 2.86
CA GLY A 37 24.98 -1.99 2.30
C GLY A 37 24.39 -3.37 2.00
N TRP A 38 23.18 -3.68 2.47
CA TRP A 38 22.48 -4.93 2.16
C TRP A 38 21.68 -4.80 0.86
N THR A 39 21.76 -5.83 0.02
CA THR A 39 21.05 -5.90 -1.26
C THR A 39 19.83 -6.80 -1.13
N LEU A 40 18.70 -6.32 -1.64
CA LEU A 40 17.49 -7.11 -1.77
C LEU A 40 17.48 -7.85 -3.12
N PRO A 41 16.72 -8.96 -3.23
CA PRO A 41 16.57 -9.70 -4.49
C PRO A 41 16.05 -8.81 -5.63
N GLN A 42 16.51 -8.99 -6.87
CA GLN A 42 15.92 -8.25 -7.98
C GLN A 42 14.45 -8.64 -8.16
N LEU A 43 13.57 -7.66 -7.99
CA LEU A 43 12.12 -7.79 -8.16
C LEU A 43 11.61 -6.60 -8.97
N PRO A 44 10.45 -6.72 -9.63
CA PRO A 44 9.81 -5.58 -10.28
C PRO A 44 9.61 -4.41 -9.31
N VAL A 45 9.85 -3.18 -9.76
CA VAL A 45 9.66 -1.95 -8.96
C VAL A 45 8.26 -1.90 -8.33
N SER A 46 7.25 -2.37 -9.05
CA SER A 46 5.87 -2.47 -8.56
C SER A 46 5.74 -3.26 -7.25
N VAL A 47 6.48 -4.37 -7.09
CA VAL A 47 6.41 -5.22 -5.90
C VAL A 47 6.90 -4.45 -4.68
N TYR A 48 8.03 -3.76 -4.80
CA TYR A 48 8.60 -2.96 -3.72
C TYR A 48 7.66 -1.85 -3.27
N LEU A 49 7.07 -1.12 -4.21
CA LEU A 49 6.18 -0.01 -3.92
C LEU A 49 4.85 -0.48 -3.31
N LEU A 50 4.29 -1.60 -3.79
CA LEU A 50 3.10 -2.20 -3.19
C LEU A 50 3.36 -2.66 -1.74
N LEU A 51 4.50 -3.29 -1.49
CA LEU A 51 4.89 -3.67 -0.12
C LEU A 51 5.04 -2.44 0.77
N ALA A 52 5.71 -1.39 0.31
CA ALA A 52 5.85 -0.15 1.08
C ALA A 52 4.50 0.50 1.39
N LEU A 53 3.56 0.51 0.42
CA LEU A 53 2.20 1.00 0.61
C LEU A 53 1.43 0.17 1.66
N CYS A 54 1.48 -1.16 1.56
CA CYS A 54 0.85 -2.05 2.53
C CYS A 54 1.44 -1.87 3.94
N VAL A 55 2.76 -1.76 4.05
CA VAL A 55 3.44 -1.48 5.32
C VAL A 55 2.99 -0.13 5.87
N GLY A 56 2.95 0.92 5.05
CA GLY A 56 2.48 2.24 5.45
C GLY A 56 1.01 2.24 5.94
N LEU A 57 0.14 1.48 5.27
CA LEU A 57 -1.27 1.32 5.67
C LEU A 57 -1.43 0.64 7.03
N VAL A 58 -0.52 -0.27 7.41
CA VAL A 58 -0.52 -0.93 8.72
C VAL A 58 0.15 -0.04 9.77
N VAL A 59 1.28 0.57 9.44
CA VAL A 59 2.08 1.40 10.36
C VAL A 59 1.32 2.68 10.75
N GLY A 60 0.62 3.34 9.83
CA GLY A 60 -0.11 4.58 10.12
C GLY A 60 -1.11 4.48 11.28
N PRO A 61 -2.05 3.51 11.26
CA PRO A 61 -2.94 3.23 12.38
C PRO A 61 -2.20 2.86 13.67
N LEU A 62 -1.14 2.04 13.59
CA LEU A 62 -0.35 1.65 14.75
C LEU A 62 0.29 2.85 15.45
N LEU A 63 0.88 3.77 14.68
CA LEU A 63 1.43 5.03 15.20
C LEU A 63 0.34 5.90 15.85
N THR A 64 -0.84 5.96 15.23
CA THR A 64 -1.98 6.72 15.79
C THR A 64 -2.46 6.12 17.12
N VAL A 65 -2.55 4.79 17.23
CA VAL A 65 -2.92 4.11 18.47
C VAL A 65 -1.88 4.34 19.55
N PHE A 66 -0.59 4.26 19.22
CA PHE A 66 0.49 4.49 20.19
C PHE A 66 0.51 5.95 20.70
N SER A 67 0.32 6.92 19.81
CA SER A 67 0.28 8.34 20.15
C SER A 67 -0.94 8.70 21.02
N ARG A 68 -2.10 8.09 20.78
CA ARG A 68 -3.31 8.26 21.62
C ARG A 68 -3.21 7.60 23.01
N ARG A 69 -2.19 6.77 23.25
CA ARG A 69 -1.88 6.21 24.58
C ARG A 69 -0.79 7.01 25.33
N GLY A 70 -0.53 8.26 24.94
CA GLY A 70 0.20 9.21 25.79
C GLY A 70 -0.51 9.36 27.15
N PRO A 71 0.23 9.60 28.25
CA PRO A 71 -0.28 9.46 29.61
C PRO A 71 -1.55 10.29 29.78
N LEU A 72 -2.64 9.60 30.15
CA LEU A 72 -3.84 10.22 30.70
C LEU A 72 -3.38 11.15 31.82
N LYS A 73 -3.59 12.45 31.63
CA LYS A 73 -3.60 13.40 32.73
C LYS A 73 -4.98 13.38 33.36
#